data_AF-A0A518CKW1-F1
#
_entry.id   AF-A0A518CKW1-F1
#
_cell.length_a   1.000
_cell.length_b   1.000
_cell.length_c   1.000
_cell.angle_alpha   90.00
_cell.angle_beta   90.00
_cell.angle_gamma   90.00
#
_symmetry.space_group_name_H-M   'P 1'
#
loop_
_entity.id
_entity.type
_entity.pdbx_description
1 polymer ?
#
loop_
_entity_poly.entity_id
_entity_poly.type
_entity_poly.pdbx_seq_one_letter_code
_entity_poly.pdbx_strand_id
1 'polypeptide(L)'
;MKAFWEYCCDFGHRWHLTRDSDSEESDCNIYCHKGHEAVTLRREVFSSYVEVAIHPASRMVNEVTRHVDHEYEFFIVVRDIHGTEERFSQRIYSWSQTNSLLEKFRNVSPNTAWRILDNLDSNNYK
;
A
#
# COMPACT_ATOMS: atom_id res chain seq x y z
N MET A 1 3.50 12.21 13.10
CA MET A 1 4.10 11.55 11.91
C MET A 1 3.70 10.09 11.95
N LYS A 2 3.39 9.39 10.84
CA LYS A 2 3.04 7.95 10.96
C LYS A 2 4.29 7.10 11.22
N ALA A 3 4.13 6.01 11.96
CA ALA A 3 5.14 5.01 12.22
C ALA A 3 4.57 3.59 12.09
N PHE A 4 5.40 2.67 11.61
CA PHE A 4 5.18 1.24 11.60
C PHE A 4 5.66 0.66 12.93
N TRP A 5 4.77 -0.01 13.64
CA TRP A 5 5.09 -0.68 14.90
C TRP A 5 4.97 -2.18 14.67
N GLU A 6 6.08 -2.90 14.76
CA GLU A 6 6.13 -4.35 14.67
C GLU A 6 6.37 -4.93 16.07
N TYR A 7 5.46 -5.78 16.51
CA TYR A 7 5.55 -6.49 17.78
C TYR A 7 5.93 -7.94 17.54
N CYS A 8 6.63 -8.53 18.51
CA CYS A 8 6.86 -9.97 18.55
C CYS A 8 6.66 -10.47 19.99
N CYS A 9 5.93 -11.56 20.17
CA CYS A 9 5.93 -12.30 21.44
C CYS A 9 7.08 -13.33 21.48
N ASP A 10 7.33 -13.89 22.65
CA ASP A 10 8.32 -14.97 22.90
C ASP A 10 8.04 -16.26 22.11
N PHE A 11 6.78 -16.54 21.79
CA PHE A 11 6.38 -17.63 20.89
C PHE A 11 6.60 -17.33 19.38
N GLY A 12 7.15 -16.16 19.02
CA GLY A 12 7.45 -15.81 17.64
C GLY A 12 6.26 -15.29 16.81
N HIS A 13 5.09 -15.08 17.42
CA HIS A 13 3.98 -14.42 16.72
C HIS A 13 4.30 -12.94 16.50
N ARG A 14 4.09 -12.46 15.27
CA ARG A 14 4.29 -11.05 14.90
C ARG A 14 2.99 -10.41 14.45
N TRP A 15 2.83 -9.14 14.78
CA TRP A 15 1.75 -8.29 14.28
C TRP A 15 2.25 -6.87 14.13
N HIS A 16 1.55 -6.10 13.31
CA HIS A 16 1.95 -4.74 12.99
C HIS A 16 0.79 -3.77 13.11
N LEU A 17 1.11 -2.54 13.49
CA LEU A 17 0.18 -1.41 13.54
C LEU A 17 0.78 -0.19 12.85
N THR A 18 -0.04 0.50 12.08
CA THR A 18 0.28 1.81 11.51
C THR A 18 -0.40 2.86 12.38
N ARG A 19 0.39 3.68 13.09
CA ARG A 19 -0.13 4.71 14.01
C ARG A 19 0.74 5.95 14.03
N ASP A 20 0.31 7.00 14.73
CA ASP A 20 1.15 8.18 14.90
C ASP A 20 2.38 7.83 15.77
N SER A 21 3.53 8.40 15.42
CA SER A 21 4.84 8.20 16.07
C SER A 21 4.77 8.53 17.55
N ASP A 22 3.96 9.53 17.87
CA ASP A 22 3.81 10.10 19.20
C ASP A 22 2.57 9.53 19.91
N SER A 23 1.90 8.55 19.29
CA SER A 23 0.76 7.87 19.92
C SER A 23 1.23 7.02 21.10
N GLU A 24 0.51 7.13 22.20
CA GLU A 24 0.73 6.27 23.36
C GLU A 24 0.39 4.81 23.02
N GLU A 25 1.09 3.90 23.68
CA GLU A 25 0.78 2.48 23.59
C GLU A 25 -0.50 2.18 24.37
N SER A 26 -1.39 1.42 23.74
CA SER A 26 -2.63 0.96 24.39
C SER A 26 -2.46 -0.49 24.80
N ASP A 27 -2.92 -0.84 25.99
CA ASP A 27 -2.86 -2.21 26.53
C ASP A 27 -3.54 -3.25 25.62
N CYS A 28 -4.50 -2.84 24.80
CA CYS A 28 -5.13 -3.77 23.85
C CYS A 28 -4.22 -4.16 22.67
N ASN A 29 -3.16 -3.38 22.40
CA ASN A 29 -2.31 -3.53 21.23
C ASN A 29 -1.06 -4.38 21.48
N ILE A 30 -0.73 -4.65 22.75
CA ILE A 30 0.47 -5.40 23.14
C ILE A 30 0.26 -6.92 23.14
N TYR A 31 -0.96 -7.40 22.91
CA TYR A 31 -1.26 -8.82 22.87
C TYR A 31 -1.37 -9.34 21.43
N CYS A 32 -0.75 -10.48 21.16
CA CYS A 32 -0.96 -11.20 19.90
C CYS A 32 -2.36 -11.82 19.86
N HIS A 33 -2.78 -12.34 18.69
CA HIS A 33 -4.07 -13.02 18.50
C HIS A 33 -4.28 -14.28 19.37
N LYS A 34 -3.24 -14.74 20.10
CA LYS A 34 -3.31 -15.83 21.08
C LYS A 34 -3.31 -15.35 22.54
N GLY A 35 -3.27 -14.04 22.78
CA GLY A 35 -3.23 -13.46 24.12
C GLY A 35 -1.84 -13.41 24.76
N HIS A 36 -0.76 -13.66 24.01
CA HIS A 36 0.61 -13.49 24.53
C HIS A 36 1.06 -12.04 24.38
N GLU A 37 1.70 -11.51 25.41
CA GLU A 37 2.26 -10.16 25.44
C GLU A 37 3.48 -10.03 24.51
N ALA A 38 3.64 -8.86 23.91
CA ALA A 38 4.82 -8.52 23.13
C ALA A 38 6.05 -8.45 24.02
N VAL A 39 7.13 -9.11 23.62
CA VAL A 39 8.43 -9.04 24.28
C VAL A 39 9.40 -8.12 23.54
N THR A 40 9.14 -7.85 22.26
CA THR A 40 9.86 -6.82 21.49
C THR A 40 8.91 -5.94 20.71
N LEU A 41 9.35 -4.70 20.52
CA LEU A 41 8.70 -3.68 19.70
C LEU A 41 9.76 -2.99 18.84
N ARG A 42 9.58 -3.06 17.52
CA ARG A 42 10.34 -2.28 16.54
C ARG A 42 9.47 -1.14 16.04
N ARG A 43 9.96 0.10 16.16
CA ARG A 43 9.30 1.29 15.63
C ARG A 43 10.09 1.84 14.47
N GLU A 44 9.45 2.00 13.32
CA GLU A 44 10.03 2.64 12.15
C GLU A 44 9.17 3.83 11.75
N VAL A 45 9.76 5.01 11.77
CA VAL A 45 9.10 6.22 11.34
C VAL A 45 9.00 6.20 9.82
N PHE A 46 7.83 6.50 9.25
CA PHE A 46 7.62 6.48 7.81
C PHE A 46 8.25 7.68 7.07
N SER A 47 9.39 8.20 7.53
CA SER A 47 10.00 9.44 7.00
C SER A 47 10.36 9.38 5.52
N SER A 48 10.41 8.17 4.95
CA SER A 48 10.89 7.94 3.58
C SER A 48 10.07 6.86 2.85
N TYR A 49 8.84 6.60 3.27
CA TYR A 49 8.00 5.58 2.63
C TYR A 49 6.88 6.23 1.82
N VAL A 50 6.35 5.48 0.88
CA VAL A 50 5.09 5.77 0.19
C VAL A 50 4.08 4.71 0.56
N GLU A 51 2.81 5.07 0.51
CA GLU A 51 1.76 4.07 0.48
C GLU A 51 1.39 3.79 -0.99
N VAL A 52 1.23 2.51 -1.30
CA VAL A 52 0.75 2.06 -2.60
C VAL A 52 -0.58 1.34 -2.39
N ALA A 53 -1.62 1.87 -3.04
CA ALA A 53 -2.97 1.33 -2.99
C ALA A 53 -3.41 0.84 -4.37
N ILE A 54 -4.39 -0.05 -4.38
CA ILE A 54 -5.05 -0.55 -5.60
C ILE A 54 -6.45 0.05 -5.63
N HIS A 55 -6.77 0.79 -6.69
CA HIS A 55 -8.09 1.39 -6.87
C HIS A 55 -8.81 0.71 -8.04
N PRO A 56 -10.05 0.19 -7.87
CA PRO A 56 -10.80 -0.38 -8.99
C PRO A 56 -11.02 0.66 -10.10
N ALA A 57 -10.87 0.26 -11.36
CA ALA A 57 -11.34 1.03 -12.49
C ALA A 57 -12.87 1.07 -12.43
N SER A 58 -13.47 2.21 -12.76
CA SER A 58 -14.94 2.34 -12.76
C SER A 58 -15.53 1.35 -13.76
N ARG A 59 -16.49 0.54 -13.30
CA ARG A 59 -17.24 -0.38 -14.15
C ARG A 59 -18.08 0.41 -15.13
N MET A 60 -17.78 0.34 -16.42
CA MET A 60 -18.62 0.94 -17.46
C MET A 60 -19.51 -0.14 -18.06
N VAL A 61 -20.82 0.06 -18.02
CA VAL A 61 -21.77 -0.85 -18.66
C VAL A 61 -22.28 -0.15 -19.91
N ASN A 62 -21.98 -0.72 -21.08
CA ASN A 62 -22.59 -0.27 -22.32
C ASN A 62 -24.06 -0.73 -22.33
N GLU A 63 -24.99 0.20 -22.21
CA GLU A 63 -26.42 -0.11 -22.08
C GLU A 63 -27.02 -0.78 -23.32
N VAL A 64 -26.41 -0.58 -24.50
CA VAL A 64 -26.89 -1.13 -25.78
C VAL A 64 -26.39 -2.56 -26.00
N THR A 65 -25.10 -2.80 -25.76
CA THR A 65 -24.50 -4.13 -25.95
C THR A 65 -24.57 -4.99 -24.68
N ARG A 66 -24.97 -4.41 -23.55
CA ARG A 66 -24.87 -4.98 -22.18
C ARG A 66 -23.46 -5.46 -21.83
N HIS A 67 -22.46 -4.98 -22.55
CA HIS A 67 -21.08 -5.31 -22.29
C HIS A 67 -20.58 -4.54 -21.07
N VAL A 68 -19.80 -5.21 -20.22
CA VAL A 68 -19.16 -4.60 -19.07
C VAL A 68 -17.69 -4.40 -19.41
N ASP A 69 -17.32 -3.15 -19.63
CA ASP A 69 -15.92 -2.76 -19.78
C ASP A 69 -15.29 -2.54 -18.40
N HIS A 70 -14.00 -2.89 -18.30
CA HIS A 70 -13.15 -2.65 -17.14
C HIS A 70 -13.53 -3.38 -15.84
N GLU A 71 -14.29 -4.48 -15.93
CA GLU A 71 -14.50 -5.39 -14.80
C GLU A 71 -13.18 -6.08 -14.43
N TYR A 72 -12.78 -6.00 -13.15
CA TYR A 72 -11.51 -6.55 -12.63
C TYR A 72 -10.23 -5.87 -13.14
N GLU A 73 -10.34 -4.60 -13.51
CA GLU A 73 -9.19 -3.76 -13.81
C GLU A 73 -8.97 -2.71 -12.72
N PHE A 74 -7.73 -2.30 -12.53
CA PHE A 74 -7.31 -1.50 -11.39
C PHE A 74 -6.29 -0.44 -11.78
N PHE A 75 -6.40 0.72 -11.15
CA PHE A 75 -5.34 1.73 -11.09
C PHE A 75 -4.40 1.41 -9.92
N ILE A 76 -3.11 1.70 -10.12
CA ILE A 76 -2.14 1.74 -9.03
C ILE A 76 -2.09 3.18 -8.54
N VAL A 77 -2.26 3.37 -7.24
CA VAL A 77 -2.21 4.68 -6.60
C VAL A 77 -0.98 4.71 -5.72
N VAL A 78 -0.14 5.72 -5.89
CA VAL A 78 0.99 5.99 -5.00
C VAL A 78 0.67 7.28 -4.27
N ARG A 79 0.76 7.27 -2.95
CA ARG A 79 0.58 8.45 -2.11
C ARG A 79 1.75 8.60 -1.17
N ASP A 80 2.11 9.84 -0.86
CA ASP A 80 3.02 10.07 0.25
C ASP A 80 2.34 9.71 1.59
N ILE A 81 3.16 9.53 2.63
CA ILE A 81 2.69 9.13 3.97
C ILE A 81 1.88 10.22 4.70
N HIS A 82 1.86 11.44 4.18
CA HIS A 82 1.11 12.57 4.71
C HIS A 82 -0.22 12.76 3.96
N GLY A 83 -0.45 12.03 2.86
CA GLY A 83 -1.56 12.24 1.94
C GLY A 83 -1.52 13.58 1.23
N THR A 84 -0.36 14.26 1.20
CA THR A 84 -0.24 15.59 0.56
C THR A 84 -0.15 15.50 -0.95
N GLU A 85 0.46 14.44 -1.45
CA GLU A 85 0.56 14.11 -2.86
C GLU A 85 0.07 12.69 -3.11
N GLU A 86 -0.81 12.57 -4.10
CA GLU A 86 -1.36 11.32 -4.59
C GLU A 86 -1.30 11.31 -6.12
N ARG A 87 -0.81 10.22 -6.69
CA ARG A 87 -0.79 10.02 -8.15
C ARG A 87 -1.32 8.64 -8.50
N PHE A 88 -2.10 8.62 -9.57
CA PHE A 88 -2.66 7.41 -10.17
C PHE A 88 -1.81 7.02 -11.37
N SER A 89 -1.70 5.72 -11.63
CA SER A 89 -1.28 5.26 -12.95
C SER A 89 -2.26 5.77 -14.01
N GLN A 90 -1.75 6.17 -15.17
CA GLN A 90 -2.62 6.60 -16.28
C GLN A 90 -3.32 5.42 -16.95
N ARG A 91 -2.82 4.20 -16.71
CA ARG A 91 -3.40 2.95 -17.22
C ARG A 91 -4.08 2.17 -16.13
N ILE A 92 -5.02 1.34 -16.58
CA ILE A 92 -5.64 0.28 -15.80
C ILE A 92 -4.90 -1.04 -16.08
N TYR A 93 -4.84 -1.88 -15.06
CA TYR A 93 -4.15 -3.16 -15.09
C TYR A 93 -5.09 -4.25 -14.59
N SER A 94 -4.98 -5.43 -15.17
CA SER A 94 -5.58 -6.63 -14.58
C SER A 94 -5.02 -6.89 -13.17
N TRP A 95 -5.72 -7.69 -12.36
CA TRP A 95 -5.21 -8.10 -11.04
C TRP A 95 -3.81 -8.73 -11.09
N SER A 96 -3.57 -9.62 -12.06
CA SER A 96 -2.28 -10.30 -12.23
C SER A 96 -1.13 -9.33 -12.51
N GLN A 97 -1.37 -8.35 -13.39
CA GLN A 97 -0.41 -7.29 -13.69
C GLN A 97 -0.19 -6.39 -12.46
N THR A 98 -1.28 -5.97 -11.80
CA THR A 98 -1.22 -5.14 -10.59
C THR A 98 -0.34 -5.78 -9.53
N ASN A 99 -0.58 -7.06 -9.22
CA ASN A 99 0.20 -7.79 -8.22
C ASN A 99 1.69 -7.88 -8.60
N SER A 100 1.99 -8.11 -9.88
CA SER A 100 3.37 -8.13 -10.38
C SER A 100 4.05 -6.76 -10.31
N LEU A 101 3.29 -5.68 -10.47
CA LEU A 101 3.79 -4.31 -10.43
C LEU A 101 4.03 -3.82 -9.00
N LEU A 102 3.22 -4.23 -8.03
CA LEU A 102 3.37 -3.85 -6.62
C LEU A 102 4.74 -4.24 -6.05
N GLU A 103 5.31 -5.35 -6.49
CA GLU A 103 6.65 -5.79 -6.07
C GLU A 103 7.74 -4.77 -6.42
N LYS A 104 7.55 -3.96 -7.47
CA LYS A 104 8.51 -2.90 -7.85
C LYS A 104 8.56 -1.76 -6.83
N PHE A 105 7.49 -1.57 -6.05
CA PHE A 105 7.40 -0.50 -5.06
C PHE A 105 7.87 -0.92 -3.66
N ARG A 106 8.32 -2.17 -3.47
CA ARG A 106 8.82 -2.61 -2.16
C ARG A 106 10.10 -1.90 -1.79
N ASN A 107 10.13 -1.34 -0.57
CA ASN A 107 11.31 -0.73 0.05
C ASN A 107 11.97 0.38 -0.79
N VAL A 108 11.19 1.07 -1.63
CA VAL A 108 11.70 2.18 -2.44
C VAL A 108 11.41 3.52 -1.76
N SER A 109 12.30 4.49 -2.00
CA SER A 109 12.06 5.88 -1.58
C SER A 109 10.90 6.52 -2.36
N PRO A 110 10.32 7.64 -1.89
CA PRO A 110 9.20 8.28 -2.58
C PRO A 110 9.56 8.76 -3.98
N ASN A 111 10.75 9.36 -4.16
CA ASN A 111 11.24 9.77 -5.48
C ASN A 111 11.38 8.59 -6.44
N THR A 112 11.79 7.43 -5.93
CA THR A 112 11.87 6.21 -6.75
C THR A 112 10.48 5.68 -7.08
N ALA A 113 9.54 5.69 -6.13
CA ALA A 113 8.16 5.28 -6.37
C ALA A 113 7.49 6.13 -7.45
N TRP A 114 7.64 7.46 -7.40
CA TRP A 114 7.14 8.37 -8.43
C TRP A 114 7.71 8.03 -9.80
N ARG A 115 9.03 7.84 -9.89
CA ARG A 115 9.67 7.44 -11.15
C ARG A 115 9.20 6.08 -11.65
N ILE A 116 8.94 5.12 -10.76
CA ILE A 116 8.37 3.82 -11.17
C ILE A 116 7.01 4.05 -11.80
N LEU A 117 6.13 4.81 -11.14
CA LEU A 117 4.80 5.14 -11.66
C LEU A 117 4.89 5.84 -13.03
N ASP A 118 5.72 6.87 -13.15
CA ASP A 118 5.92 7.61 -14.41
C ASP A 118 6.44 6.70 -15.55
N ASN A 119 7.30 5.72 -15.23
CA ASN A 119 7.82 4.75 -16.19
C ASN A 119 6.78 3.71 -16.62
N LEU A 120 5.83 3.36 -15.75
CA LEU A 120 4.71 2.48 -16.12
C LEU A 120 3.85 3.13 -17.21
N ASP A 121 3.71 4.44 -17.15
CA ASP A 121 2.93 5.21 -18.12
C ASP A 121 3.71 5.48 -19.42
N SER A 122 5.03 5.71 -19.30
CA SER A 122 5.91 6.09 -20.43
C SER A 122 6.32 4.95 -21.37
N ASN A 123 6.23 3.68 -20.95
CA ASN A 123 6.80 2.53 -21.68
C ASN A 123 6.08 2.12 -23.00
N ASN A 124 5.32 3.02 -23.67
CA ASN A 124 4.70 2.77 -24.99
C ASN A 124 5.06 3.78 -26.11
N TYR A 125 6.20 4.47 -26.05
CA TYR A 125 6.74 5.13 -27.25
C TYR A 125 7.67 4.22 -28.07
N LYS A 126 7.37 2.93 -28.17
CA LYS A 126 8.07 1.98 -29.04
C LYS A 126 7.12 0.99 -29.69
#